data_AF-A0A6F8YE93-F1
#
_entry.id   AF-A0A6F8YE93-F1
#
_cell.length_a   1.000
_cell.length_b   1.000
_cell.length_c   1.000
_cell.angle_alpha   90.00
_cell.angle_beta   90.00
_cell.angle_gamma   90.00
#
_symmetry.space_group_name_H-M   'P 1'
#
loop_
_entity.id
_entity.type
_entity.pdbx_description
1 polymer ?
#
loop_
_entity_poly.entity_id
_entity_poly.type
_entity_poly.pdbx_seq_one_letter_code
_entity_poly.pdbx_strand_id
1 'polypeptide(L)' 'MLLVAHELGPLQPLVGRAVVVHDGQIAHDGACPPPAGHHALPGHDHVHPHEHPAPHGVFHQ' A
#
# COMPACT_ATOMS: atom_id res chain seq x y z
N MET A 1 4.23 12.58 -10.90
CA MET A 1 3.30 12.19 -9.82
C MET A 1 4.01 11.16 -8.95
N LEU A 2 3.90 11.27 -7.64
CA LEU A 2 4.54 10.37 -6.68
C LEU A 2 3.46 9.83 -5.74
N LEU A 3 3.40 8.51 -5.57
CA LEU A 3 2.51 7.82 -4.65
C LEU A 3 3.38 7.11 -3.60
N VAL A 4 3.01 7.24 -2.33
CA VAL A 4 3.59 6.47 -1.22
C VAL A 4 2.49 5.64 -0.61
N ALA A 5 2.64 4.32 -0.69
CA ALA A 5 1.66 3.37 -0.19
C ALA A 5 2.39 2.15 0.38
N HIS A 6 1.82 1.56 1.42
CA HIS A 6 2.33 0.32 2.00
C HIS A 6 1.99 -0.90 1.12
N GLU A 7 0.89 -0.81 0.36
CA GLU A 7 0.42 -1.84 -0.56
C GLU A 7 -0.14 -1.17 -1.83
N LEU A 8 0.12 -1.75 -3.01
CA LEU A 8 -0.33 -1.18 -4.28
C LEU A 8 -1.69 -1.73 -4.75
N GLY A 9 -2.00 -2.98 -4.40
CA GLY A 9 -3.26 -3.63 -4.75
C GLY A 9 -3.70 -3.37 -6.20
N PRO A 10 -4.94 -2.89 -6.44
CA PRO A 10 -5.44 -2.59 -7.79
C PRO A 10 -4.68 -1.52 -8.57
N LEU A 11 -3.85 -0.70 -7.90
CA LEU A 11 -3.09 0.37 -8.54
C LEU A 11 -1.77 -0.12 -9.15
N GLN A 12 -1.32 -1.33 -8.80
CA GLN A 12 -0.07 -1.91 -9.29
C GLN A 12 0.11 -1.79 -10.83
N PRO A 13 -0.90 -2.05 -11.69
CA PRO A 13 -0.75 -1.96 -13.14
C PRO A 13 -0.47 -0.54 -13.65
N LEU A 14 -0.75 0.49 -12.85
CA LEU A 14 -0.57 1.90 -13.23
C LEU A 14 0.83 2.42 -12.88
N VAL A 15 1.63 1.64 -12.14
CA VAL A 15 2.94 2.06 -11.64
C VAL A 15 4.05 1.60 -12.58
N GLY A 16 4.69 2.54 -13.28
CA GLY A 16 5.80 2.25 -14.20
C GLY A 16 7.17 2.06 -13.52
N ARG A 17 7.34 2.56 -12.29
CA ARG A 17 8.56 2.43 -11.49
C ARG A 17 8.23 2.46 -10.00
N ALA A 18 8.88 1.61 -9.22
CA ALA A 18 8.79 1.52 -7.78
C ALA A 18 10.18 1.74 -7.14
N VAL A 19 10.18 2.41 -6.00
CA VAL A 19 11.34 2.51 -5.11
C VAL A 19 10.90 1.95 -3.76
N VAL A 20 11.61 0.96 -3.23
CA VAL A 20 11.34 0.40 -1.90
C VAL A 20 12.45 0.86 -0.96
N VAL A 21 12.05 1.44 0.17
CA VAL A 21 12.97 1.85 1.23
C VAL A 21 12.87 0.86 2.39
N HIS A 22 14.00 0.34 2.83
CA HIS A 22 14.11 -0.54 3.99
C HIS A 22 15.33 -0.12 4.81
N ASP A 23 15.16 0.04 6.11
CA ASP A 23 16.22 0.51 7.03
C ASP A 23 16.94 1.78 6.57
N GLY A 24 16.17 2.72 6.01
CA GLY A 24 16.69 4.00 5.51
C GLY A 24 17.53 3.90 4.24
N GLN A 25 17.59 2.73 3.60
CA GLN A 25 18.30 2.48 2.34
C GLN A 25 17.32 2.13 1.22
N ILE A 26 17.72 2.39 -0.03
CA ILE A 26 16.97 1.90 -1.20
C ILE A 26 17.22 0.40 -1.34
N ALA A 27 16.19 -0.40 -1.06
CA ALA A 27 16.22 -1.85 -1.21
C ALA A 27 15.86 -2.31 -2.63
N HIS A 28 15.08 -1.50 -3.36
CA HIS A 28 14.69 -1.77 -4.75
C HIS A 28 14.50 -0.48 -5.54
N ASP A 29 14.91 -0.50 -6.80
CA ASP A 29 14.67 0.56 -7.78
C ASP A 29 14.43 -0.07 -9.15
N GLY A 30 13.22 0.09 -9.70
CA GLY A 30 12.90 -0.39 -11.04
C GLY A 30 11.42 -0.69 -11.24
N ALA A 31 11.09 -1.70 -12.04
CA ALA A 31 9.71 -2.15 -12.20
C ALA A 31 9.09 -2.56 -10.84
N CYS A 32 7.78 -2.46 -10.70
CA CYS A 32 7.12 -2.87 -9.45
C CYS A 32 7.43 -4.34 -9.16
N PRO A 33 8.06 -4.66 -8.01
CA PRO A 33 8.28 -6.05 -7.63
C PRO A 33 6.94 -6.74 -7.35
N PRO A 34 6.86 -8.07 -7.48
CA PRO A 34 5.67 -8.81 -7.06
C PRO A 34 5.47 -8.67 -5.53
N PRO A 35 4.22 -8.82 -5.04
CA PRO A 35 3.95 -8.83 -3.61
C PRO A 35 4.83 -9.87 -2.90
N ALA A 36 5.44 -9.49 -1.77
CA ALA A 36 6.35 -10.33 -1.00
C ALA A 36 6.02 -10.29 0.50
N GLY A 37 6.37 -11.37 1.21
CA GLY A 37 6.18 -11.50 2.65
C GLY A 37 4.84 -12.14 3.04
N HIS A 38 4.56 -12.18 4.35
CA HIS A 38 3.35 -12.80 4.91
C HIS A 38 2.05 -12.22 4.33
N HIS A 39 2.07 -10.95 3.92
CA HIS A 39 0.92 -10.23 3.37
C HIS A 39 0.59 -10.60 1.92
N ALA A 40 1.48 -11.33 1.24
CA ALA A 40 1.32 -11.78 -0.14
C ALA A 40 0.76 -13.20 -0.27
N LEU A 41 0.56 -13.91 0.85
CA LEU A 41 0.05 -15.28 0.85
C LEU A 41 -1.45 -15.33 0.56
N PRO A 42 -1.95 -16.31 -0.22
CA PRO A 42 -3.38 -16.50 -0.42
C PRO A 42 -4.10 -16.69 0.92
N GLY A 43 -5.16 -15.91 1.17
CA GLY A 43 -5.94 -15.97 2.41
C GLY A 43 -5.47 -15.04 3.54
N HIS A 44 -4.48 -14.18 3.30
CA HIS A 44 -4.20 -13.08 4.22
C HIS A 44 -5.27 -11.99 4.07
N ASP A 45 -5.94 -11.66 5.19
CA ASP A 45 -6.94 -10.60 5.23
C ASP A 45 -6.23 -9.25 5.14
N HIS A 46 -6.45 -8.52 4.04
CA HIS A 46 -5.98 -7.14 3.89
C HIS A 46 -6.90 -6.23 4.70
N VAL A 47 -6.80 -6.31 6.03
CA VAL A 47 -7.55 -5.44 6.93
C VAL A 47 -6.98 -4.03 6.80
N HIS A 48 -7.59 -3.21 5.95
CA HIS A 48 -7.40 -1.76 5.97
C HIS A 48 -8.13 -1.23 7.22
N PRO A 49 -7.44 -0.65 8.22
CA PRO A 49 -8.07 -0.17 9.46
C PRO A 49 -9.10 0.96 9.30
N HIS A 50 -9.49 1.29 8.07
CA HIS A 50 -10.38 2.40 7.71
C HIS A 50 -11.55 2.01 6.80
N GLU A 51 -11.91 0.72 6.65
CA GLU A 51 -13.26 0.38 6.21
C GLU A 51 -14.26 0.73 7.32
N HIS A 52 -14.56 2.02 7.47
CA HIS A 52 -15.64 2.50 8.31
C HIS A 52 -16.98 2.23 7.60
N PRO A 53 -17.92 1.49 8.21
CA PRO A 53 -19.31 1.62 7.82
C PRO A 53 -19.75 3.07 8.17
N ALA A 54 -20.34 3.77 7.20
CA ALA A 54 -20.73 5.18 7.27
C ALA A 54 -21.64 5.55 8.47
N PRO A 55 -22.00 6.84 8.65
CA PRO A 55 -21.18 8.01 8.91
C PRO A 55 -21.50 8.57 10.33
N HIS A 56 -20.48 8.97 11.09
CA HIS A 56 -20.65 9.80 12.27
C HIS A 56 -19.83 11.07 12.01
N GLY A 57 -20.41 12.23 11.70
CA GLY A 57 -21.33 12.96 12.57
C GLY A 57 -20.51 13.97 13.38
N VAL A 58 -20.36 15.18 12.83
CA VAL A 58 -20.02 16.51 13.42
C VAL A 58 -19.09 16.60 14.64
N PHE A 59 -18.15 17.56 14.64
CA PHE A 59 -17.94 18.66 15.61
C PHE A 59 -16.67 19.43 15.15
N HIS A 60 -16.76 20.64 14.59
CA HIS A 60 -16.71 21.93 15.28
C HIS A 60 -15.56 22.06 16.31
N GLN A 61 -14.43 22.59 15.85
CA GLN A 61 -13.66 23.76 16.35
C GLN A 61 -12.18 23.62 15.97
#